data_AF-A0A7V1RBK4-F1
#
_entry.id   AF-A0A7V1RBK4-F1
#
_cell.length_a   1.000
_cell.length_b   1.000
_cell.length_c   1.000
_cell.angle_alpha   90.00
_cell.angle_beta   90.00
_cell.angle_gamma   90.00
#
_symmetry.space_group_name_H-M   'P 1'
#
loop_
_entity.id
_entity.type
_entity.pdbx_description
1 polymer ?
#
loop_
_entity_poly.entity_id
_entity_poly.type
_entity_poly.pdbx_seq_one_letter_code
_entity_poly.pdbx_strand_id
1 'polypeptide(L)'
;MEKRTTARDLFDALYGLRTFLVHYEDAFVQACLALLTRNHMFLVGPTGQGKSTFLSLISELFDGASIFRPQLSAFTIPDHLIGPPIPSVYRREGKQIYYLEGGICDAQLALLEEWPDAGVALARALNTILLERRFVTKDQVHECRLHSAFMTGNTIPQGQQWDAVKARQLFVYEAPLLRDIAGRFCAMETADLRRAGKYARAGIPWTDVEALAREVEAVRLSPGVMLVLAWCLSRFEDRCAARSLPGHLMNTRSQNSLLPVLRAVALIKGCREVHYEHLRALKYVLPCGDTPEHAEARRCWDEVVAIAVPEQKHLQEFERYEQLGALMDQLNRLRTSPGRPREIVFELPYTAVKLFGETGFNDWVASCKGLATLSDLVAEVRRAGIETFREKAHRWGAEAVL
;
A
#
# COMPACT_ATOMS: atom_id res chain seq x y z
N MET A 1 2.52 10.45 32.58
CA MET A 1 2.16 9.50 31.51
C MET A 1 2.55 10.19 30.22
N GLU A 2 3.62 9.76 29.56
CA GLU A 2 4.05 10.37 28.29
C GLU A 2 2.93 10.30 27.25
N LYS A 3 2.74 11.39 26.51
CA LYS A 3 1.71 11.49 25.46
C LYS A 3 2.14 10.59 24.30
N ARG A 4 1.39 9.51 24.06
CA ARG A 4 1.63 8.59 22.94
C ARG A 4 1.41 9.30 21.59
N THR A 5 2.32 9.09 20.64
CA THR A 5 2.26 9.67 19.30
C THR A 5 1.04 9.14 18.53
N THR A 6 0.23 10.03 17.95
CA THR A 6 -0.88 9.64 17.08
C THR A 6 -0.42 9.47 15.62
N ALA A 7 -1.24 8.82 14.78
CA ALA A 7 -0.94 8.73 13.34
C ALA A 7 -0.88 10.13 12.68
N ARG A 8 -1.65 11.09 13.19
CA ARG A 8 -1.60 12.47 12.73
C ARG A 8 -0.28 13.15 13.11
N ASP A 9 0.20 12.96 14.34
CA ASP A 9 1.49 13.49 14.78
C ASP A 9 2.64 12.92 13.92
N LEU A 10 2.62 11.61 13.63
CA LEU A 10 3.60 10.98 12.73
C LEU A 10 3.54 11.57 11.31
N PHE A 11 2.34 11.75 10.76
CA PHE A 11 2.16 12.35 9.45
C PHE A 11 2.68 13.80 9.42
N ASP A 12 2.32 14.62 10.42
CA ASP A 12 2.73 16.02 10.49
C ASP A 12 4.25 16.16 10.66
N ALA A 13 4.87 15.29 11.43
CA ALA A 13 6.32 15.26 11.60
C ALA A 13 7.04 14.91 10.28
N LEU A 14 6.61 13.84 9.60
CA LEU A 14 7.18 13.45 8.30
C LEU A 14 6.93 14.50 7.22
N TYR A 15 5.68 14.99 7.11
CA TYR A 15 5.32 16.01 6.14
C TYR A 15 6.03 17.34 6.43
N GLY A 16 6.32 17.64 7.69
CA GLY A 16 7.15 18.77 8.12
C GLY A 16 8.54 18.77 7.47
N LEU A 17 9.12 17.59 7.19
CA LEU A 17 10.43 17.46 6.56
C LEU A 17 10.48 17.98 5.11
N ARG A 18 9.33 18.24 4.47
CA ARG A 18 9.26 18.87 3.14
C ARG A 18 9.99 20.22 3.08
N THR A 19 10.16 20.90 4.21
CA THR A 19 10.93 22.14 4.28
C THR A 19 12.42 21.96 3.98
N PHE A 20 12.93 20.72 3.99
CA PHE A 20 14.34 20.41 3.75
C PHE A 20 14.62 19.79 2.38
N LEU A 21 13.57 19.47 1.61
CA LEU A 21 13.68 18.88 0.27
C LEU A 21 12.56 19.41 -0.63
N VAL A 22 12.96 20.11 -1.69
CA VAL A 22 12.05 20.73 -2.66
C VAL A 22 11.37 19.67 -3.53
N HIS A 23 10.05 19.76 -3.68
CA HIS A 23 9.20 18.84 -4.47
C HIS A 23 9.08 17.40 -3.94
N TYR A 24 9.53 17.14 -2.70
CA TYR A 24 9.46 15.84 -2.03
C TYR A 24 8.17 15.61 -1.20
N GLU A 25 7.15 16.45 -1.33
CA GLU A 25 5.91 16.37 -0.54
C GLU A 25 5.25 15.00 -0.64
N ASP A 26 5.08 14.50 -1.87
CA ASP A 26 4.48 13.19 -2.13
C ASP A 26 5.36 12.05 -1.59
N ALA A 27 6.69 12.21 -1.59
CA ALA A 27 7.63 11.24 -1.02
C ALA A 27 7.44 11.08 0.49
N PHE A 28 7.22 12.18 1.22
CA PHE A 28 6.97 12.13 2.66
C PHE A 28 5.59 11.55 2.99
N VAL A 29 4.57 11.81 2.16
CA VAL A 29 3.26 11.14 2.28
C VAL A 29 3.43 9.63 2.10
N GLN A 30 4.12 9.21 1.04
CA GLN A 30 4.43 7.79 0.79
C GLN A 30 5.23 7.15 1.93
N ALA A 31 6.22 7.85 2.50
CA ALA A 31 6.98 7.34 3.64
C ALA A 31 6.11 7.11 4.89
N CYS A 32 5.18 8.02 5.18
CA CYS A 32 4.24 7.85 6.28
C CYS A 32 3.37 6.60 6.07
N LEU A 33 2.81 6.44 4.87
CA LEU A 33 2.01 5.28 4.51
C LEU A 33 2.84 3.98 4.53
N ALA A 34 4.09 4.01 4.07
CA ALA A 34 5.01 2.88 4.12
C ALA A 34 5.27 2.40 5.55
N LEU A 35 5.48 3.34 6.49
CA LEU A 35 5.67 3.01 7.90
C LEU A 35 4.36 2.47 8.49
N LEU A 36 3.25 3.20 8.38
CA LEU A 36 1.97 2.77 8.96
C LEU A 36 1.48 1.41 8.45
N THR A 37 1.81 1.06 7.20
CA THR A 37 1.40 -0.21 6.59
C THR A 37 2.51 -1.28 6.57
N ARG A 38 3.67 -1.00 7.18
CA ARG A 38 4.85 -1.89 7.17
C ARG A 38 5.32 -2.28 5.76
N ASN A 39 5.08 -1.42 4.77
CA ASN A 39 5.54 -1.60 3.40
C ASN A 39 6.87 -0.89 3.16
N HIS A 40 7.41 -1.11 1.95
CA HIS A 40 8.70 -0.58 1.52
C HIS A 40 8.53 0.50 0.45
N MET A 41 9.50 1.40 0.37
CA MET A 41 9.52 2.52 -0.57
C MET A 41 10.81 2.50 -1.40
N PHE A 42 10.70 2.82 -2.68
CA PHE A 42 11.83 3.03 -3.58
C PHE A 42 11.86 4.48 -4.09
N LEU A 43 12.99 5.15 -3.87
CA LEU A 43 13.29 6.46 -4.41
C LEU A 43 14.26 6.31 -5.59
N VAL A 44 13.82 6.68 -6.78
CA VAL A 44 14.58 6.55 -8.02
C VAL A 44 14.89 7.92 -8.61
N GLY A 45 16.02 8.07 -9.29
CA GLY A 45 16.36 9.28 -10.05
C GLY A 45 17.87 9.52 -10.06
N PRO A 46 18.41 10.38 -10.93
CA PRO A 46 19.83 10.67 -11.02
C PRO A 46 20.54 11.00 -9.68
N THR A 47 21.86 10.82 -9.67
CA THR A 47 22.72 11.24 -8.55
C THR A 47 22.56 12.75 -8.29
N GLY A 48 22.63 13.16 -7.02
CA GLY A 48 22.56 14.57 -6.62
C GLY A 48 21.15 15.14 -6.44
N GLN A 49 20.09 14.34 -6.58
CA GLN A 49 18.71 14.81 -6.42
C GLN A 49 18.15 14.74 -4.99
N GLY A 50 19.00 14.53 -3.96
CA GLY A 50 18.55 14.57 -2.56
C GLY A 50 18.04 13.25 -1.99
N LYS A 51 18.13 12.13 -2.72
CA LYS A 51 17.74 10.78 -2.25
C LYS A 51 18.39 10.37 -0.92
N SER A 52 19.71 10.50 -0.79
CA SER A 52 20.42 10.17 0.46
C SER A 52 20.10 11.17 1.59
N THR A 53 19.77 12.43 1.26
CA THR A 53 19.26 13.39 2.25
C THR A 53 17.91 12.93 2.78
N PHE A 54 17.01 12.47 1.92
CA PHE A 54 15.71 11.94 2.33
C PHE A 54 15.89 10.80 3.35
N LEU A 55 16.76 9.83 3.05
CA LEU A 55 17.05 8.74 3.98
C LEU A 55 17.60 9.24 5.33
N SER A 56 18.52 10.23 5.32
CA SER A 56 19.03 10.82 6.55
C SER A 56 17.91 11.51 7.36
N LEU A 57 17.04 12.29 6.71
CA LEU A 57 15.91 12.95 7.36
C LEU A 57 14.95 11.93 8.01
N ILE A 58 14.66 10.82 7.32
CA ILE A 58 13.85 9.73 7.87
C ILE A 58 14.55 9.08 9.06
N SER A 59 15.85 8.83 8.99
CA SER A 59 16.60 8.19 10.07
C SER A 59 16.67 9.02 11.36
N GLU A 60 16.72 10.34 11.23
CA GLU A 60 16.83 11.28 12.36
C GLU A 60 15.48 11.61 13.01
N LEU A 61 14.37 11.16 12.42
CA LEU A 61 13.03 11.43 12.92
C LEU A 61 12.67 10.58 14.15
N PHE A 62 13.24 9.38 14.25
CA PHE A 62 12.83 8.35 15.20
C PHE A 62 13.85 8.12 16.32
N ASP A 63 13.35 7.94 17.53
CA ASP A 63 14.14 7.56 18.69
C ASP A 63 14.05 6.05 18.93
N GLY A 64 15.21 5.41 19.13
CA GLY A 64 15.30 3.98 19.50
C GLY A 64 15.11 2.99 18.36
N ALA A 65 15.00 3.43 17.10
CA ALA A 65 14.95 2.54 15.94
C ALA A 65 16.33 1.92 15.65
N SER A 66 16.42 0.60 15.50
CA SER A 66 17.62 -0.04 14.94
C SER A 66 17.64 0.14 13.42
N ILE A 67 18.68 0.81 12.91
CA ILE A 67 18.79 1.19 11.49
C ILE A 67 19.95 0.43 10.84
N PHE A 68 19.65 -0.24 9.73
CA PHE A 68 20.64 -0.88 8.86
C PHE A 68 20.77 -0.09 7.56
N ARG A 69 21.96 0.50 7.31
CA ARG A 69 22.20 1.42 6.18
C ARG A 69 23.45 1.05 5.38
N PRO A 70 23.37 0.04 4.49
CA PRO A 70 24.44 -0.26 3.55
C PRO A 70 24.30 0.56 2.26
N GLN A 71 25.43 0.74 1.57
CA GLN A 71 25.46 1.06 0.15
C GLN A 71 25.71 -0.23 -0.63
N LEU A 72 24.81 -0.56 -1.56
CA LEU A 72 24.84 -1.79 -2.33
C LEU A 72 25.65 -1.61 -3.61
N SER A 73 26.29 -2.69 -4.05
CA SER A 73 27.11 -2.74 -5.25
C SER A 73 27.15 -4.17 -5.79
N ALA A 74 27.73 -4.36 -6.98
CA ALA A 74 27.87 -5.67 -7.59
C ALA A 74 28.77 -6.62 -6.76
N PHE A 75 29.60 -6.06 -5.87
CA PHE A 75 30.49 -6.81 -4.97
C PHE A 75 29.88 -7.04 -3.58
N THR A 76 28.69 -6.52 -3.31
CA THR A 76 28.03 -6.74 -2.02
C THR A 76 27.53 -8.18 -1.93
N ILE A 77 28.13 -8.94 -1.01
CA ILE A 77 27.76 -10.33 -0.75
C ILE A 77 26.62 -10.41 0.28
N PRO A 78 25.82 -11.50 0.28
CA PRO A 78 24.73 -11.69 1.24
C PRO A 78 25.15 -11.55 2.71
N ASP A 79 26.37 -11.94 3.04
CA ASP A 79 26.94 -11.81 4.39
C ASP A 79 27.04 -10.35 4.85
N HIS A 80 27.19 -9.37 3.95
CA HIS A 80 27.15 -7.95 4.32
C HIS A 80 25.73 -7.48 4.67
N LEU A 81 24.72 -8.20 4.21
CA LEU A 81 23.31 -7.90 4.49
C LEU A 81 22.85 -8.57 5.79
N ILE A 82 23.17 -9.86 5.93
CA ILE A 82 22.69 -10.73 6.99
C ILE A 82 23.63 -10.72 8.20
N GLY A 83 24.93 -10.63 7.94
CA GLY A 83 26.03 -10.85 8.88
C GLY A 83 26.81 -12.13 8.56
N PRO A 84 28.01 -12.32 9.13
CA PRO A 84 28.92 -13.39 8.74
C PRO A 84 28.50 -14.77 9.28
N PRO A 85 28.85 -15.87 8.59
CA PRO A 85 28.69 -17.22 9.13
C PRO A 85 29.59 -17.43 10.35
N ILE A 86 29.16 -18.25 11.31
CA ILE A 86 29.87 -18.54 12.56
C ILE A 86 30.79 -19.77 12.35
N PRO A 87 32.11 -19.59 12.14
CA PRO A 87 32.97 -20.69 11.68
C PRO A 87 33.18 -21.78 12.75
N SER A 88 33.07 -21.42 14.03
CA SER A 88 33.17 -22.35 15.14
C SER A 88 32.03 -23.36 15.17
N VAL A 89 30.79 -22.94 14.83
CA VAL A 89 29.62 -23.82 14.75
C VAL A 89 29.76 -24.77 13.58
N TYR A 90 30.18 -24.27 12.41
CA TYR A 90 30.41 -25.11 11.24
C TYR A 90 31.46 -26.21 11.53
N ARG A 91 32.59 -25.85 12.15
CA ARG A 91 33.64 -26.82 12.49
C ARG A 91 33.22 -27.89 13.50
N ARG A 92 32.33 -27.55 14.44
CA ARG A 92 31.91 -28.46 15.53
C ARG A 92 30.70 -29.31 15.16
N GLU A 93 29.75 -28.73 14.44
CA GLU A 93 28.43 -29.33 14.20
C GLU A 93 28.11 -29.55 12.72
N GLY A 94 28.94 -29.05 11.80
CA GLY A 94 28.66 -29.11 10.35
C GLY A 94 27.48 -28.23 9.91
N LYS A 95 27.00 -27.33 10.76
CA LYS A 95 25.85 -26.45 10.52
C LYS A 95 26.28 -25.05 10.08
N GLN A 96 25.53 -24.45 9.16
CA GLN A 96 25.77 -23.10 8.66
C GLN A 96 24.85 -22.09 9.35
N ILE A 97 25.33 -21.55 10.47
CA ILE A 97 24.64 -20.53 11.28
C ILE A 97 25.30 -19.17 11.06
N TYR A 98 24.49 -18.12 10.99
CA TYR A 98 24.90 -16.72 10.77
C TYR A 98 24.72 -15.86 12.02
N TYR A 99 25.63 -14.91 12.21
CA TYR A 99 25.52 -13.86 13.22
C TYR A 99 24.65 -12.72 12.67
N LEU A 100 23.46 -12.52 13.25
CA LEU A 100 22.44 -11.62 12.68
C LEU A 100 22.45 -10.21 13.28
N GLU A 101 23.13 -10.02 14.41
CA GLU A 101 23.21 -8.75 15.12
C GLU A 101 23.89 -7.69 14.24
N GLY A 102 23.26 -6.51 14.15
CA GLY A 102 23.73 -5.43 13.27
C GLY A 102 23.46 -5.64 11.77
N GLY A 103 22.91 -6.79 11.36
CA GLY A 103 22.44 -7.05 10.00
C GLY A 103 21.00 -6.57 9.76
N ILE A 104 20.53 -6.69 8.52
CA ILE A 104 19.15 -6.32 8.14
C ILE A 104 18.08 -7.07 8.95
N CYS A 105 18.40 -8.29 9.41
CA CYS A 105 17.47 -9.13 10.16
C CYS A 105 17.21 -8.61 11.58
N ASP A 106 18.17 -7.92 12.18
CA ASP A 106 18.07 -7.33 13.53
C ASP A 106 17.64 -5.84 13.49
N ALA A 107 17.70 -5.20 12.32
CA ALA A 107 17.25 -3.84 12.14
C ALA A 107 15.72 -3.74 11.98
N GLN A 108 15.14 -2.70 12.56
CA GLN A 108 13.74 -2.32 12.37
C GLN A 108 13.56 -1.50 11.08
N LEU A 109 14.54 -0.68 10.72
CA LEU A 109 14.50 0.15 9.52
C LEU A 109 15.72 -0.15 8.63
N ALA A 110 15.47 -0.50 7.36
CA ALA A 110 16.54 -0.66 6.38
C ALA A 110 16.59 0.54 5.42
N LEU A 111 17.75 1.17 5.27
CA LEU A 111 18.00 2.28 4.36
C LEU A 111 19.01 1.80 3.31
N LEU A 112 18.51 1.20 2.23
CA LEU A 112 19.35 0.52 1.23
C LEU A 112 19.72 1.50 0.11
N GLU A 113 20.98 1.96 0.10
CA GLU A 113 21.45 2.87 -0.94
C GLU A 113 21.95 2.12 -2.18
N GLU A 114 21.66 2.65 -3.36
CA GLU A 114 22.05 2.07 -4.66
C GLU A 114 21.66 0.60 -4.83
N TRP A 115 20.43 0.26 -4.42
CA TRP A 115 19.94 -1.12 -4.49
C TRP A 115 19.96 -1.75 -5.89
N PRO A 116 19.73 -1.03 -7.01
CA PRO A 116 19.79 -1.62 -8.35
C PRO A 116 21.18 -2.14 -8.72
N ASP A 117 22.23 -1.64 -8.06
CA ASP A 117 23.61 -2.03 -8.32
C ASP A 117 23.97 -3.37 -7.64
N ALA A 118 23.08 -3.95 -6.85
CA ALA A 118 23.26 -5.24 -6.19
C ALA A 118 23.54 -6.38 -7.19
N GLY A 119 24.15 -7.46 -6.71
CA GLY A 119 24.20 -8.73 -7.45
C GLY A 119 22.87 -9.50 -7.40
N VAL A 120 22.60 -10.37 -8.38
CA VAL A 120 21.37 -11.19 -8.45
C VAL A 120 21.16 -12.06 -7.19
N ALA A 121 22.24 -12.62 -6.62
CA ALA A 121 22.16 -13.39 -5.39
C ALA A 121 21.64 -12.55 -4.21
N LEU A 122 22.08 -11.30 -4.12
CA LEU A 122 21.64 -10.35 -3.10
C LEU A 122 20.17 -9.95 -3.29
N ALA A 123 19.75 -9.75 -4.54
CA ALA A 123 18.34 -9.48 -4.90
C ALA A 123 17.39 -10.55 -4.35
N ARG A 124 17.77 -11.83 -4.47
CA ARG A 124 16.98 -12.96 -3.99
C ARG A 124 16.89 -12.96 -2.46
N ALA A 125 18.01 -12.72 -1.77
CA ALA A 125 18.03 -12.60 -0.31
C ALA A 125 17.15 -11.44 0.17
N LEU A 126 17.25 -10.28 -0.49
CA LEU A 126 16.40 -9.12 -0.22
C LEU A 126 14.92 -9.45 -0.43
N ASN A 127 14.53 -10.11 -1.53
CA ASN A 127 13.13 -10.44 -1.78
C ASN A 127 12.52 -11.29 -0.65
N THR A 128 13.23 -12.30 -0.14
CA THR A 128 12.73 -13.13 0.96
C THR A 128 12.59 -12.32 2.25
N ILE A 129 13.60 -11.52 2.59
CA ILE A 129 13.58 -10.71 3.82
C ILE A 129 12.50 -9.63 3.76
N LEU A 130 12.36 -8.92 2.64
CA LEU A 130 11.36 -7.87 2.45
C LEU A 130 9.93 -8.45 2.51
N LEU A 131 9.70 -9.62 1.88
CA LEU A 131 8.38 -10.26 1.86
C LEU A 131 8.04 -10.94 3.19
N GLU A 132 8.83 -11.95 3.56
CA GLU A 132 8.44 -12.90 4.59
C GLU A 132 8.82 -12.39 5.98
N ARG A 133 9.69 -11.36 6.05
CA ARG A 133 10.31 -10.90 7.30
C ARG A 133 10.96 -12.07 8.04
N ARG A 134 11.54 -12.99 7.27
CA ARG A 134 12.18 -14.20 7.76
C ARG A 134 13.49 -14.42 7.04
N PHE A 135 14.48 -14.87 7.79
CA PHE A 135 15.71 -15.42 7.26
C PHE A 135 15.70 -16.93 7.49
N VAL A 136 15.75 -17.67 6.39
CA VAL A 136 15.64 -19.13 6.40
C VAL A 136 16.83 -19.71 5.64
N THR A 137 17.62 -20.52 6.33
CA THR A 137 18.62 -21.42 5.77
C THR A 137 18.26 -22.86 6.15
N LYS A 138 19.05 -23.82 5.69
CA LYS A 138 18.89 -25.22 6.10
C LYS A 138 19.00 -25.40 7.62
N ASP A 139 19.89 -24.65 8.26
CA ASP A 139 20.28 -24.87 9.67
C ASP A 139 19.80 -23.75 10.60
N GLN A 140 19.22 -22.65 10.07
CA GLN A 140 18.80 -21.48 10.83
C GLN A 140 17.48 -20.92 10.30
N VAL A 141 16.52 -20.72 11.20
CA VAL A 141 15.28 -19.97 10.92
C VAL A 141 15.22 -18.82 11.91
N HIS A 142 15.01 -17.60 11.42
CA HIS A 142 14.95 -16.40 12.24
C HIS A 142 13.87 -15.44 11.72
N GLU A 143 13.04 -14.93 12.63
CA GLU A 143 12.07 -13.88 12.35
C GLU A 143 12.78 -12.52 12.39
N CYS A 144 12.81 -11.82 11.26
CA CYS A 144 13.45 -10.53 11.14
C CYS A 144 12.64 -9.43 11.83
N ARG A 145 13.33 -8.50 12.49
CA ARG A 145 12.75 -7.31 13.13
C ARG A 145 12.36 -6.22 12.14
N LEU A 146 12.73 -6.38 10.86
CA LEU A 146 12.48 -5.41 9.80
C LEU A 146 11.01 -4.99 9.80
N HIS A 147 10.77 -3.70 9.78
CA HIS A 147 9.45 -3.06 9.74
C HIS A 147 9.18 -2.45 8.37
N SER A 148 10.11 -1.64 7.86
CA SER A 148 10.04 -0.98 6.56
C SER A 148 11.45 -0.84 5.98
N ALA A 149 11.53 -0.67 4.67
CA ALA A 149 12.78 -0.42 3.98
C ALA A 149 12.59 0.75 3.02
N PHE A 150 13.53 1.68 3.04
CA PHE A 150 13.63 2.79 2.10
C PHE A 150 14.84 2.54 1.23
N MET A 151 14.60 2.38 -0.06
CA MET A 151 15.60 1.98 -1.03
C MET A 151 15.87 3.14 -1.97
N THR A 152 17.11 3.35 -2.38
CA THR A 152 17.45 4.37 -3.39
C THR A 152 18.18 3.74 -4.58
N GLY A 153 18.12 4.42 -5.72
CA GLY A 153 18.83 4.00 -6.91
C GLY A 153 18.76 5.05 -8.01
N ASN A 154 19.67 4.97 -8.96
CA ASN A 154 19.72 5.94 -10.05
C ASN A 154 18.70 5.66 -11.16
N THR A 155 18.35 4.39 -11.36
CA THR A 155 17.39 3.93 -12.37
C THR A 155 16.53 2.78 -11.84
N ILE A 156 15.40 2.51 -12.51
CA ILE A 156 14.61 1.31 -12.25
C ILE A 156 15.34 0.12 -12.89
N PRO A 157 15.71 -0.93 -12.13
CA PRO A 157 16.46 -2.04 -12.70
C PRO A 157 15.62 -2.87 -13.68
N GLN A 158 16.28 -3.24 -14.78
CA GLN A 158 15.73 -4.00 -15.89
C GLN A 158 16.06 -5.49 -15.75
N GLY A 159 15.10 -6.35 -16.09
CA GLY A 159 15.25 -7.81 -16.07
C GLY A 159 14.42 -8.51 -14.99
N GLN A 160 14.02 -9.74 -15.30
CA GLN A 160 13.09 -10.53 -14.49
C GLN A 160 13.60 -10.84 -13.09
N GLN A 161 14.92 -10.90 -12.91
CA GLN A 161 15.53 -11.15 -11.61
C GLN A 161 15.21 -10.06 -10.57
N TRP A 162 14.82 -8.87 -11.01
CA TRP A 162 14.49 -7.73 -10.14
C TRP A 162 13.00 -7.60 -9.87
N ASP A 163 12.15 -8.22 -10.69
CA ASP A 163 10.69 -8.07 -10.61
C ASP A 163 10.15 -8.49 -9.24
N ALA A 164 10.76 -9.52 -8.64
CA ALA A 164 10.39 -9.97 -7.30
C ALA A 164 10.62 -8.91 -6.23
N VAL A 165 11.76 -8.19 -6.28
CA VAL A 165 12.09 -7.10 -5.33
C VAL A 165 11.25 -5.86 -5.62
N LYS A 166 11.10 -5.48 -6.90
CA LYS A 166 10.23 -4.35 -7.32
C LYS A 166 8.80 -4.55 -6.85
N ALA A 167 8.27 -5.76 -6.93
CA ALA A 167 6.93 -6.08 -6.41
C ALA A 167 6.78 -5.97 -4.88
N ARG A 168 7.86 -5.74 -4.12
CA ARG A 168 7.83 -5.45 -2.67
C ARG A 168 7.82 -3.97 -2.35
N GLN A 169 8.15 -3.14 -3.33
CA GLN A 169 8.20 -1.69 -3.20
C GLN A 169 6.81 -1.15 -3.52
N LEU A 170 5.95 -1.10 -2.51
CA LEU A 170 4.57 -0.60 -2.69
C LEU A 170 4.57 0.86 -3.13
N PHE A 171 5.51 1.65 -2.60
CA PHE A 171 5.63 3.06 -2.88
C PHE A 171 6.85 3.32 -3.75
N VAL A 172 6.66 4.03 -4.85
CA VAL A 172 7.74 4.45 -5.74
C VAL A 172 7.65 5.96 -5.93
N TYR A 173 8.78 6.63 -5.73
CA TYR A 173 8.91 8.07 -5.94
C TYR A 173 10.10 8.34 -6.85
N GLU A 174 9.84 9.03 -7.96
CA GLU A 174 10.88 9.56 -8.83
C GLU A 174 11.29 10.95 -8.38
N ALA A 175 12.56 11.09 -8.05
CA ALA A 175 13.14 12.32 -7.56
C ALA A 175 13.08 13.41 -8.64
N PRO A 176 12.75 14.65 -8.24
CA PRO A 176 12.47 15.73 -9.17
C PRO A 176 13.77 16.26 -9.76
N LEU A 177 13.73 16.60 -11.05
CA LEU A 177 14.83 17.27 -11.72
C LEU A 177 14.57 18.79 -11.74
N LEU A 178 15.25 19.52 -10.86
CA LEU A 178 15.11 20.96 -10.73
C LEU A 178 15.76 21.70 -11.91
N ARG A 179 14.94 22.18 -12.85
CA ARG A 179 15.41 22.88 -14.07
C ARG A 179 15.24 24.39 -14.00
N ASP A 180 14.23 24.86 -13.29
CA ASP A 180 13.84 26.26 -13.21
C ASP A 180 14.58 27.03 -12.11
N ILE A 181 14.58 28.35 -12.21
CA ILE A 181 15.26 29.23 -11.26
C ILE A 181 14.63 29.11 -9.86
N ALA A 182 13.31 29.05 -9.76
CA ALA A 182 12.61 29.00 -8.48
C ALA A 182 12.92 27.69 -7.73
N GLY A 183 12.81 26.54 -8.40
CA GLY A 183 13.18 25.25 -7.82
C GLY A 183 14.63 25.21 -7.34
N ARG A 184 15.58 25.72 -8.16
CA ARG A 184 17.01 25.78 -7.79
C ARG A 184 17.29 26.71 -6.62
N PHE A 185 16.64 27.88 -6.57
CA PHE A 185 16.76 28.82 -5.47
C PHE A 185 16.30 28.19 -4.15
N CYS A 186 15.09 27.62 -4.13
CA CYS A 186 14.58 26.89 -2.97
C CYS A 186 15.51 25.75 -2.55
N ALA A 187 16.11 25.02 -3.51
CA ALA A 187 17.06 23.94 -3.18
C ALA A 187 18.33 24.46 -2.49
N MET A 188 18.82 25.65 -2.87
CA MET A 188 19.94 26.30 -2.20
C MET A 188 19.55 26.78 -0.80
N GLU A 189 18.37 27.36 -0.62
CA GLU A 189 17.87 27.75 0.71
C GLU A 189 17.72 26.54 1.65
N THR A 190 17.12 25.45 1.17
CA THR A 190 17.00 24.22 1.97
C THR A 190 18.36 23.58 2.25
N ALA A 191 19.35 23.70 1.38
CA ALA A 191 20.72 23.26 1.64
C ALA A 191 21.40 24.10 2.74
N ASP A 192 21.19 25.42 2.73
CA ASP A 192 21.73 26.32 3.76
C ASP A 192 21.08 26.07 5.13
N LEU A 193 19.75 25.89 5.16
CA LEU A 193 19.00 25.52 6.37
C LEU A 193 19.52 24.23 7.01
N ARG A 194 19.84 23.21 6.19
CA ARG A 194 20.43 21.95 6.65
C ARG A 194 21.83 22.14 7.24
N ARG A 195 22.68 22.96 6.60
CA ARG A 195 24.04 23.27 7.11
C ARG A 195 24.01 24.00 8.46
N ALA A 196 22.98 24.81 8.70
CA ALA A 196 22.78 25.46 9.99
C ALA A 196 22.39 24.50 11.13
N GLY A 197 22.36 23.18 10.89
CA GLY A 197 22.08 22.16 11.91
C GLY A 197 20.62 22.10 12.35
N LYS A 198 19.72 22.77 11.62
CA LYS A 198 18.28 22.78 11.91
C LYS A 198 17.61 21.52 11.37
N TYR A 199 17.99 20.35 11.88
CA TYR A 199 17.22 19.13 11.62
C TYR A 199 16.05 19.06 12.60
N ALA A 200 14.85 18.82 12.09
CA ALA A 200 13.69 18.58 12.93
C ALA A 200 13.79 17.18 13.55
N ARG A 201 14.40 17.08 14.74
CA ARG A 201 14.25 15.89 15.59
C ARG A 201 12.85 15.93 16.19
N ALA A 202 11.90 15.26 15.55
CA ALA A 202 10.58 15.05 16.14
C ALA A 202 10.66 14.13 17.37
N GLY A 203 11.70 13.26 17.44
CA GLY A 203 11.93 12.36 18.56
C GLY A 203 10.79 11.35 18.71
N ILE A 204 10.26 10.85 17.59
CA ILE A 204 9.13 9.92 17.62
C ILE A 204 9.64 8.58 18.13
N PRO A 205 9.15 8.06 19.29
CA PRO A 205 9.57 6.77 19.78
C PRO A 205 9.22 5.68 18.76
N TRP A 206 10.19 4.84 18.40
CA TRP A 206 9.94 3.78 17.43
C TRP A 206 8.85 2.79 17.87
N THR A 207 8.72 2.58 19.17
CA THR A 207 7.63 1.79 19.78
C THR A 207 6.24 2.33 19.42
N ASP A 208 6.10 3.64 19.24
CA ASP A 208 4.84 4.25 18.82
C ASP A 208 4.56 3.94 17.36
N VAL A 209 5.57 3.97 16.48
CA VAL A 209 5.44 3.60 15.06
C VAL A 209 4.94 2.15 14.92
N GLU A 210 5.56 1.22 15.65
CA GLU A 210 5.14 -0.19 15.65
C GLU A 210 3.72 -0.38 16.19
N ALA A 211 3.34 0.39 17.21
CA ALA A 211 2.01 0.32 17.80
C ALA A 211 0.95 0.95 16.88
N LEU A 212 1.27 2.04 16.17
CA LEU A 212 0.41 2.63 15.15
C LEU A 212 0.17 1.66 13.98
N ALA A 213 1.19 0.93 13.54
CA ALA A 213 1.04 -0.09 12.51
C ALA A 213 0.06 -1.22 12.93
N ARG A 214 0.01 -1.57 14.22
CA ARG A 214 -1.00 -2.50 14.75
C ARG A 214 -2.39 -1.86 14.81
N GLU A 215 -2.48 -0.58 15.12
CA GLU A 215 -3.75 0.16 15.13
C GLU A 215 -4.37 0.30 13.74
N VAL A 216 -3.55 0.38 12.68
CA VAL A 216 -4.03 0.35 11.29
C VAL A 216 -4.90 -0.88 11.04
N GLU A 217 -4.50 -2.06 11.51
CA GLU A 217 -5.30 -3.29 11.32
C GLU A 217 -6.64 -3.28 12.06
N ALA A 218 -6.77 -2.48 13.13
CA ALA A 218 -8.00 -2.35 13.90
C ALA A 218 -9.01 -1.37 13.28
N VAL A 219 -8.62 -0.59 12.27
CA VAL A 219 -9.53 0.34 11.58
C VAL A 219 -10.56 -0.44 10.78
N ARG A 220 -11.84 -0.19 11.06
CA ARG A 220 -12.96 -0.88 10.40
C ARG A 220 -12.99 -0.56 8.92
N LEU A 221 -13.22 -1.57 8.09
CA LEU A 221 -13.32 -1.43 6.65
C LEU A 221 -14.58 -2.15 6.18
N SER A 222 -15.50 -1.42 5.56
CA SER A 222 -16.78 -1.97 5.16
C SER A 222 -16.69 -2.72 3.82
N PRO A 223 -17.53 -3.75 3.61
CA PRO A 223 -17.67 -4.38 2.30
C PRO A 223 -18.07 -3.41 1.18
N GLY A 224 -18.82 -2.34 1.49
CA GLY A 224 -19.16 -1.31 0.51
C GLY A 224 -17.94 -0.58 -0.03
N VAL A 225 -16.99 -0.22 0.84
CA VAL A 225 -15.71 0.38 0.40
C VAL A 225 -14.90 -0.60 -0.46
N MET A 226 -14.86 -1.89 -0.11
CA MET A 226 -14.16 -2.90 -0.94
C MET A 226 -14.76 -3.02 -2.33
N LEU A 227 -16.09 -3.01 -2.41
CA LEU A 227 -16.83 -3.06 -3.68
C LEU A 227 -16.49 -1.86 -4.55
N VAL A 228 -16.56 -0.65 -3.99
CA VAL A 228 -16.25 0.58 -4.73
C VAL A 228 -14.78 0.62 -5.14
N LEU A 229 -13.86 0.17 -4.29
CA LEU A 229 -12.45 0.05 -4.64
C LEU A 229 -12.23 -0.90 -5.81
N ALA A 230 -12.86 -2.07 -5.80
CA ALA A 230 -12.76 -3.03 -6.90
C ALA A 230 -13.26 -2.44 -8.23
N TRP A 231 -14.39 -1.73 -8.20
CA TRP A 231 -14.87 -0.99 -9.36
C TRP A 231 -13.88 0.08 -9.85
N CYS A 232 -13.29 0.85 -8.92
CA CYS A 232 -12.29 1.86 -9.25
C CYS A 232 -11.05 1.23 -9.90
N LEU A 233 -10.59 0.08 -9.42
CA LEU A 233 -9.44 -0.62 -10.00
C LEU A 233 -9.72 -1.05 -11.45
N SER A 234 -10.88 -1.67 -11.70
CA SER A 234 -11.25 -2.05 -13.07
C SER A 234 -11.32 -0.85 -14.02
N ARG A 235 -11.94 0.26 -13.59
CA ARG A 235 -12.03 1.47 -14.42
C ARG A 235 -10.69 2.19 -14.59
N PHE A 236 -9.82 2.10 -13.59
CA PHE A 236 -8.47 2.61 -13.69
C PHE A 236 -7.67 1.83 -14.74
N GLU A 237 -7.74 0.49 -14.73
CA GLU A 237 -7.11 -0.37 -15.72
C GLU A 237 -7.61 -0.08 -17.14
N ASP A 238 -8.94 0.04 -17.33
CA ASP A 238 -9.56 0.42 -18.62
C ASP A 238 -9.00 1.76 -19.15
N ARG A 239 -8.93 2.78 -18.29
CA ARG A 239 -8.43 4.11 -18.67
C ARG A 239 -6.94 4.12 -18.94
N CYS A 240 -6.15 3.41 -18.14
CA CYS A 240 -4.72 3.25 -18.40
C CYS A 240 -4.47 2.59 -19.76
N ALA A 241 -5.21 1.54 -20.10
CA ALA A 241 -5.13 0.89 -21.40
C ALA A 241 -5.51 1.84 -22.54
N ALA A 242 -6.62 2.58 -22.40
CA ALA A 242 -7.07 3.56 -23.40
C ALA A 242 -6.05 4.70 -23.64
N ARG A 243 -5.27 5.07 -22.60
CA ARG A 243 -4.23 6.11 -22.68
C ARG A 243 -2.83 5.56 -22.96
N SER A 244 -2.71 4.27 -23.26
CA SER A 244 -1.41 3.60 -23.51
C SER A 244 -0.41 3.74 -22.36
N LEU A 245 -0.90 3.84 -21.12
CA LEU A 245 -0.07 3.85 -19.93
C LEU A 245 0.50 2.46 -19.64
N PRO A 246 1.64 2.35 -18.95
CA PRO A 246 2.24 1.06 -18.64
C PRO A 246 1.30 0.17 -17.82
N GLY A 247 1.13 -1.09 -18.23
CA GLY A 247 0.25 -2.05 -17.54
C GLY A 247 0.72 -2.49 -16.13
N HIS A 248 1.88 -2.00 -15.67
CA HIS A 248 2.48 -2.37 -14.39
C HIS A 248 2.44 -1.24 -13.33
N LEU A 249 1.59 -0.24 -13.51
CA LEU A 249 1.40 0.87 -12.55
C LEU A 249 0.91 0.40 -11.18
N MET A 250 0.07 -0.65 -11.14
CA MET A 250 -0.23 -1.42 -9.93
C MET A 250 -0.22 -2.90 -10.28
N ASN A 251 0.63 -3.70 -9.62
CA ASN A 251 0.56 -5.14 -9.75
C ASN A 251 -0.51 -5.72 -8.80
N THR A 252 -0.95 -6.96 -9.01
CA THR A 252 -1.95 -7.65 -8.17
C THR A 252 -1.58 -7.66 -6.69
N ARG A 253 -0.29 -7.70 -6.35
CA ARG A 253 0.16 -7.64 -4.96
C ARG A 253 0.02 -6.24 -4.37
N SER A 254 0.33 -5.18 -5.12
CA SER A 254 0.07 -3.80 -4.72
C SER A 254 -1.43 -3.58 -4.47
N GLN A 255 -2.30 -4.20 -5.29
CA GLN A 255 -3.75 -4.16 -5.10
C GLN A 255 -4.17 -4.78 -3.75
N ASN A 256 -3.56 -5.88 -3.34
CA ASN A 256 -3.82 -6.50 -2.03
C ASN A 256 -3.39 -5.61 -0.84
N SER A 257 -2.41 -4.72 -1.04
CA SER A 257 -1.94 -3.79 -0.01
C SER A 257 -2.77 -2.50 0.07
N LEU A 258 -3.75 -2.27 -0.81
CA LEU A 258 -4.56 -1.04 -0.81
C LEU A 258 -5.46 -0.93 0.43
N LEU A 259 -5.97 -2.05 0.96
CA LEU A 259 -6.84 -2.04 2.14
C LEU A 259 -6.10 -1.53 3.40
N PRO A 260 -4.90 -2.04 3.75
CA PRO A 260 -4.07 -1.42 4.79
C PRO A 260 -3.78 0.06 4.56
N VAL A 261 -3.55 0.48 3.31
CA VAL A 261 -3.31 1.90 3.00
C VAL A 261 -4.54 2.75 3.29
N LEU A 262 -5.74 2.30 2.90
CA LEU A 262 -6.99 3.00 3.23
C LEU A 262 -7.21 3.12 4.74
N ARG A 263 -6.91 2.06 5.49
CA ARG A 263 -6.97 2.06 6.96
C ARG A 263 -5.97 3.06 7.56
N ALA A 264 -4.75 3.12 7.03
CA ALA A 264 -3.74 4.08 7.47
C ALA A 264 -4.17 5.53 7.19
N VAL A 265 -4.75 5.81 6.03
CA VAL A 265 -5.30 7.14 5.68
C VAL A 265 -6.43 7.54 6.64
N ALA A 266 -7.34 6.61 6.94
CA ALA A 266 -8.41 6.84 7.92
C ALA A 266 -7.84 7.16 9.30
N LEU A 267 -6.83 6.41 9.75
CA LEU A 267 -6.19 6.62 11.04
C LEU A 267 -5.47 7.98 11.12
N ILE A 268 -4.78 8.41 10.06
CA ILE A 268 -4.18 9.75 9.94
C ILE A 268 -5.23 10.85 10.07
N LYS A 269 -6.45 10.63 9.54
CA LYS A 269 -7.59 11.54 9.64
C LYS A 269 -8.32 11.48 10.99
N GLY A 270 -7.90 10.61 11.90
CA GLY A 270 -8.57 10.40 13.19
C GLY A 270 -9.82 9.53 13.13
N CYS A 271 -10.08 8.88 12.00
CA CYS A 271 -11.22 8.00 11.79
C CYS A 271 -10.90 6.57 12.28
N ARG A 272 -11.88 5.91 12.91
CA ARG A 272 -11.81 4.48 13.29
C ARG A 272 -12.48 3.55 12.28
N GLU A 273 -12.90 4.10 11.16
CA GLU A 273 -13.45 3.39 10.01
C GLU A 273 -13.02 4.07 8.71
N VAL A 274 -12.92 3.30 7.64
CA VAL A 274 -12.61 3.81 6.31
C VAL A 274 -13.87 4.39 5.68
N HIS A 275 -13.77 5.64 5.22
CA HIS A 275 -14.80 6.33 4.44
C HIS A 275 -14.44 6.35 2.95
N TYR A 276 -15.45 6.50 2.10
CA TYR A 276 -15.27 6.54 0.64
C TYR A 276 -14.30 7.64 0.19
N GLU A 277 -14.25 8.78 0.86
CA GLU A 277 -13.32 9.87 0.56
C GLU A 277 -11.83 9.45 0.63
N HIS A 278 -11.51 8.43 1.44
CA HIS A 278 -10.13 7.95 1.58
C HIS A 278 -9.60 7.29 0.31
N LEU A 279 -10.48 6.85 -0.62
CA LEU A 279 -10.09 6.30 -1.93
C LEU A 279 -9.24 7.28 -2.75
N ARG A 280 -9.43 8.59 -2.56
CA ARG A 280 -8.65 9.64 -3.24
C ARG A 280 -7.16 9.56 -2.89
N ALA A 281 -6.82 9.12 -1.68
CA ALA A 281 -5.44 9.00 -1.23
C ALA A 281 -4.69 7.80 -1.85
N LEU A 282 -5.39 6.86 -2.50
CA LEU A 282 -4.72 5.72 -3.14
C LEU A 282 -3.89 6.12 -4.36
N LYS A 283 -4.01 7.35 -4.88
CA LYS A 283 -3.08 7.90 -5.87
C LYS A 283 -1.63 7.96 -5.38
N TYR A 284 -1.39 7.93 -4.07
CA TYR A 284 -0.04 7.86 -3.50
C TYR A 284 0.57 6.46 -3.58
N VAL A 285 -0.21 5.42 -3.88
CA VAL A 285 0.32 4.07 -4.17
C VAL A 285 0.87 3.99 -5.59
N LEU A 286 0.38 4.83 -6.50
CA LEU A 286 0.96 4.97 -7.83
C LEU A 286 2.34 5.60 -7.76
N PRO A 287 3.22 5.32 -8.75
CA PRO A 287 4.48 6.03 -8.89
C PRO A 287 4.26 7.56 -8.85
N CYS A 288 4.98 8.23 -7.96
CA CYS A 288 4.96 9.67 -7.78
C CYS A 288 6.21 10.30 -8.42
N GLY A 289 6.19 11.61 -8.64
CA GLY A 289 7.24 12.37 -9.32
C GLY A 289 6.71 13.13 -10.53
N ASP A 290 7.58 13.90 -11.17
CA ASP A 290 7.19 14.91 -12.19
C ASP A 290 7.19 14.37 -13.64
N THR A 291 7.19 13.05 -13.83
CA THR A 291 7.10 12.49 -15.18
C THR A 291 5.67 12.62 -15.73
N PRO A 292 5.51 12.87 -17.04
CA PRO A 292 4.19 12.93 -17.66
C PRO A 292 3.36 11.65 -17.43
N GLU A 293 4.02 10.49 -17.44
CA GLU A 293 3.38 9.19 -17.22
C GLU A 293 2.82 9.06 -15.80
N HIS A 294 3.59 9.45 -14.78
CA HIS A 294 3.14 9.41 -13.37
C HIS A 294 1.99 10.39 -13.14
N ALA A 295 2.10 11.60 -13.69
CA ALA A 295 1.05 12.62 -13.60
C ALA A 295 -0.25 12.14 -14.26
N GLU A 296 -0.15 11.52 -15.44
CA GLU A 296 -1.30 11.00 -16.17
C GLU A 296 -1.95 9.81 -15.46
N ALA A 297 -1.15 8.88 -14.92
CA ALA A 297 -1.67 7.77 -14.10
C ALA A 297 -2.45 8.30 -12.88
N ARG A 298 -1.91 9.28 -12.16
CA ARG A 298 -2.61 9.88 -11.01
C ARG A 298 -3.88 10.62 -11.43
N ARG A 299 -3.87 11.29 -12.58
CA ARG A 299 -5.06 11.92 -13.16
C ARG A 299 -6.13 10.88 -13.50
N CYS A 300 -5.77 9.76 -14.13
CA CYS A 300 -6.70 8.64 -14.37
C CYS A 300 -7.36 8.18 -13.07
N TRP A 301 -6.58 8.01 -11.99
CA TRP A 301 -7.12 7.63 -10.69
C TRP A 301 -8.08 8.67 -10.12
N ASP A 302 -7.69 9.95 -10.13
CA ASP A 302 -8.52 11.04 -9.62
C ASP A 302 -9.85 11.16 -10.39
N GLU A 303 -9.84 10.98 -11.72
CA GLU A 303 -11.05 10.94 -12.56
C GLU A 303 -11.97 9.77 -12.21
N VAL A 304 -11.42 8.56 -12.03
CA VAL A 304 -12.19 7.37 -11.67
C VAL A 304 -12.81 7.52 -10.29
N VAL A 305 -12.04 7.97 -9.31
CA VAL A 305 -12.54 8.17 -7.95
C VAL A 305 -13.54 9.32 -7.90
N ALA A 306 -13.43 10.35 -8.73
CA ALA A 306 -14.44 11.41 -8.79
C ALA A 306 -15.82 10.91 -9.24
N ILE A 307 -15.87 9.89 -10.12
CA ILE A 307 -17.11 9.22 -10.50
C ILE A 307 -17.69 8.44 -9.32
N ALA A 308 -16.83 7.71 -8.59
CA ALA A 308 -17.25 6.89 -7.46
C ALA A 308 -17.59 7.70 -6.20
N VAL A 309 -16.93 8.83 -5.99
CA VAL A 309 -16.98 9.67 -4.79
C VAL A 309 -17.05 11.16 -5.18
N PRO A 310 -18.18 11.63 -5.76
CA PRO A 310 -18.44 13.05 -6.05
C PRO A 310 -18.35 13.93 -4.81
N GLU A 311 -18.00 15.21 -5.02
CA GLU A 311 -17.90 16.21 -3.94
C GLU A 311 -19.25 16.56 -3.30
N GLN A 312 -20.34 16.41 -4.06
CA GLN A 312 -21.70 16.64 -3.60
C GLN A 312 -22.48 15.32 -3.68
N LYS A 313 -22.44 14.51 -2.61
CA LYS A 313 -23.23 13.28 -2.55
C LYS A 313 -24.33 13.33 -1.50
N HIS A 314 -25.47 12.75 -1.89
CA HIS A 314 -26.55 12.40 -1.00
C HIS A 314 -26.18 11.12 -0.25
N LEU A 315 -26.36 11.10 1.09
CA LEU A 315 -26.09 9.94 1.96
C LEU A 315 -26.67 8.61 1.44
N GLN A 316 -27.77 8.69 0.68
CA GLN A 316 -28.47 7.55 0.07
C GLN A 316 -27.60 6.74 -0.91
N GLU A 317 -26.62 7.34 -1.60
CA GLU A 317 -25.78 6.59 -2.54
C GLU A 317 -24.73 5.72 -1.84
N PHE A 318 -24.20 6.19 -0.70
CA PHE A 318 -23.28 5.38 0.11
C PHE A 318 -24.00 4.24 0.82
N GLU A 319 -25.24 4.46 1.28
CA GLU A 319 -26.07 3.40 1.85
C GLU A 319 -26.30 2.26 0.85
N ARG A 320 -26.52 2.57 -0.43
CA ARG A 320 -26.62 1.56 -1.50
C ARG A 320 -25.32 0.78 -1.69
N TYR A 321 -24.17 1.43 -1.61
CA TYR A 321 -22.87 0.74 -1.72
C TYR A 321 -22.65 -0.20 -0.54
N GLU A 322 -23.05 0.20 0.68
CA GLU A 322 -22.99 -0.66 1.86
C GLU A 322 -23.89 -1.89 1.71
N GLN A 323 -25.13 -1.72 1.23
CA GLN A 323 -26.05 -2.83 0.99
C GLN A 323 -25.51 -3.83 -0.05
N LEU A 324 -25.00 -3.34 -1.19
CA LEU A 324 -24.40 -4.18 -2.23
C LEU A 324 -23.11 -4.87 -1.75
N GLY A 325 -22.28 -4.15 -0.99
CA GLY A 325 -21.09 -4.73 -0.38
C GLY A 325 -21.44 -5.85 0.60
N ALA A 326 -22.44 -5.64 1.46
CA ALA A 326 -22.91 -6.64 2.42
C ALA A 326 -23.44 -7.90 1.73
N LEU A 327 -24.20 -7.73 0.63
CA LEU A 327 -24.65 -8.81 -0.23
C LEU A 327 -23.46 -9.63 -0.78
N MET A 328 -22.41 -8.97 -1.28
CA MET A 328 -21.22 -9.63 -1.81
C MET A 328 -20.43 -10.40 -0.73
N ASP A 329 -20.28 -9.81 0.45
CA ASP A 329 -19.63 -10.48 1.58
C ASP A 329 -20.41 -11.74 2.00
N GLN A 330 -21.74 -11.64 2.10
CA GLN A 330 -22.60 -12.80 2.37
C GLN A 330 -22.43 -13.88 1.31
N LEU A 331 -22.48 -13.55 0.02
CA LEU A 331 -22.30 -14.51 -1.08
C LEU A 331 -20.93 -15.21 -1.03
N ASN A 332 -19.86 -14.46 -0.74
CA ASN A 332 -18.52 -15.04 -0.62
C ASN A 332 -18.40 -15.98 0.59
N ARG A 333 -19.02 -15.64 1.73
CA ARG A 333 -19.08 -16.54 2.89
C ARG A 333 -19.80 -17.85 2.57
N LEU A 334 -20.80 -17.84 1.69
CA LEU A 334 -21.48 -19.06 1.25
C LEU A 334 -20.61 -19.96 0.40
N ARG A 335 -19.93 -19.36 -0.58
CA ARG A 335 -19.02 -20.07 -1.47
C ARG A 335 -17.89 -20.76 -0.70
N THR A 336 -17.51 -20.21 0.46
CA THR A 336 -16.37 -20.67 1.26
C THR A 336 -16.75 -21.46 2.51
N SER A 337 -18.02 -21.48 2.91
CA SER A 337 -18.48 -22.21 4.09
C SER A 337 -18.56 -23.72 3.80
N PRO A 338 -17.94 -24.58 4.64
CA PRO A 338 -18.01 -26.04 4.46
C PRO A 338 -19.42 -26.61 4.68
N GLY A 339 -20.31 -25.87 5.35
CA GLY A 339 -21.73 -26.18 5.48
C GLY A 339 -22.59 -25.18 4.71
N ARG A 340 -23.58 -25.68 3.96
CA ARG A 340 -24.58 -24.84 3.28
C ARG A 340 -25.56 -24.29 4.33
N PRO A 341 -25.64 -22.97 4.56
CA PRO A 341 -26.68 -22.44 5.43
C PRO A 341 -28.05 -22.70 4.84
N ARG A 342 -29.01 -23.07 5.69
CA ARG A 342 -30.37 -23.48 5.30
C ARG A 342 -31.23 -22.32 4.80
N GLU A 343 -30.94 -21.10 5.23
CA GLU A 343 -31.68 -19.89 4.86
C GLU A 343 -30.73 -18.69 4.87
N ILE A 344 -30.90 -17.79 3.90
CA ILE A 344 -30.16 -16.53 3.81
C ILE A 344 -31.14 -15.46 3.38
N VAL A 345 -31.20 -14.39 4.15
CA VAL A 345 -32.05 -13.25 3.85
C VAL A 345 -31.18 -12.15 3.27
N PHE A 346 -31.44 -11.79 2.01
CA PHE A 346 -30.85 -10.63 1.36
C PHE A 346 -31.88 -9.49 1.39
N GLU A 347 -31.45 -8.31 1.83
CA GLU A 347 -32.20 -7.08 1.60
C GLU A 347 -31.60 -6.41 0.36
N LEU A 348 -32.29 -6.55 -0.77
CA LEU A 348 -31.91 -5.87 -2.00
C LEU A 348 -32.44 -4.43 -1.96
N PRO A 349 -31.65 -3.43 -2.37
CA PRO A 349 -32.16 -2.09 -2.59
C PRO A 349 -33.24 -2.13 -3.70
N TYR A 350 -34.50 -1.89 -3.33
CA TYR A 350 -35.59 -1.67 -4.27
C TYR A 350 -35.33 -0.39 -5.06
N THR A 351 -34.72 -0.49 -6.24
CA THR A 351 -34.89 0.44 -7.39
C THR A 351 -33.97 0.02 -8.53
N ALA A 352 -34.33 0.32 -9.78
CA ALA A 352 -33.43 0.22 -10.92
C ALA A 352 -32.14 1.03 -10.63
N VAL A 353 -31.07 0.35 -10.21
CA VAL A 353 -29.85 1.01 -9.75
C VAL A 353 -29.02 1.45 -10.97
N LYS A 354 -29.02 2.75 -11.27
CA LYS A 354 -27.91 3.36 -12.01
C LYS A 354 -26.74 3.52 -11.05
N LEU A 355 -25.79 2.59 -11.08
CA LEU A 355 -24.51 2.77 -10.40
C LEU A 355 -23.68 3.77 -11.21
N PHE A 356 -23.32 4.89 -10.58
CA PHE A 356 -22.40 5.90 -11.14
C PHE A 356 -22.89 6.63 -12.41
N GLY A 357 -24.20 6.77 -12.62
CA GLY A 357 -24.77 7.58 -13.71
C GLY A 357 -24.74 6.96 -15.12
N GLU A 358 -23.89 5.95 -15.34
CA GLU A 358 -23.89 5.10 -16.53
C GLU A 358 -24.63 3.78 -16.23
N THR A 359 -24.85 2.91 -17.21
CA THR A 359 -25.50 1.58 -17.06
C THR A 359 -24.64 0.59 -16.24
N GLY A 360 -24.15 1.02 -15.07
CA GLY A 360 -23.08 0.37 -14.33
C GLY A 360 -23.49 -0.89 -13.56
N PHE A 361 -24.77 -1.12 -13.26
CA PHE A 361 -25.16 -2.35 -12.57
C PHE A 361 -25.11 -3.57 -13.50
N ASN A 362 -25.56 -3.44 -14.76
CA ASN A 362 -25.51 -4.56 -15.72
C ASN A 362 -24.09 -4.83 -16.22
N ASP A 363 -23.26 -3.80 -16.42
CA ASP A 363 -21.85 -3.97 -16.78
C ASP A 363 -21.01 -4.53 -15.61
N TRP A 364 -21.35 -4.16 -14.36
CA TRP A 364 -20.69 -4.68 -13.15
C TRP A 364 -21.10 -6.10 -12.83
N VAL A 365 -22.37 -6.43 -13.04
CA VAL A 365 -22.82 -7.82 -12.99
C VAL A 365 -21.98 -8.56 -14.04
N ALA A 366 -21.99 -8.17 -15.32
CA ALA A 366 -21.22 -8.83 -16.39
C ALA A 366 -19.71 -9.08 -16.14
N SER A 367 -19.05 -8.31 -15.27
CA SER A 367 -17.63 -8.51 -14.91
C SER A 367 -17.41 -9.51 -13.77
N CYS A 368 -18.44 -9.82 -12.98
CA CYS A 368 -18.42 -10.95 -12.06
C CYS A 368 -18.53 -12.25 -12.89
N LYS A 369 -17.44 -13.01 -13.04
CA LYS A 369 -17.43 -14.27 -13.80
C LYS A 369 -18.68 -15.12 -13.49
N GLY A 370 -19.59 -15.21 -14.47
CA GLY A 370 -20.80 -16.03 -14.41
C GLY A 370 -22.08 -15.36 -13.90
N LEU A 371 -22.07 -14.06 -13.64
CA LEU A 371 -23.26 -13.29 -13.25
C LEU A 371 -23.47 -12.19 -14.31
N ALA A 372 -24.39 -12.26 -15.27
CA ALA A 372 -24.60 -11.19 -16.27
C ALA A 372 -25.88 -10.35 -15.99
N THR A 373 -26.74 -10.85 -15.11
CA THR A 373 -28.00 -10.24 -14.66
C THR A 373 -28.28 -10.52 -13.17
N LEU A 374 -29.25 -9.81 -12.58
CA LEU A 374 -29.80 -10.13 -11.25
C LEU A 374 -30.37 -11.57 -11.25
N SER A 375 -30.83 -12.07 -12.40
CA SER A 375 -31.25 -13.45 -12.61
C SER A 375 -30.09 -14.45 -12.52
N ASP A 376 -28.88 -14.08 -12.94
CA ASP A 376 -27.70 -14.93 -12.77
C ASP A 376 -27.25 -14.97 -11.31
N LEU A 377 -27.42 -13.87 -10.57
CA LEU A 377 -27.20 -13.84 -9.12
C LEU A 377 -28.14 -14.83 -8.41
N VAL A 378 -29.42 -14.81 -8.79
CA VAL A 378 -30.42 -15.77 -8.33
C VAL A 378 -30.05 -17.20 -8.76
N ALA A 379 -29.56 -17.40 -9.99
CA ALA A 379 -29.14 -18.71 -10.48
C ALA A 379 -27.91 -19.26 -9.72
N GLU A 380 -26.97 -18.40 -9.36
CA GLU A 380 -25.77 -18.78 -8.59
C GLU A 380 -26.11 -19.07 -7.13
N VAL A 381 -27.01 -18.29 -6.52
CA VAL A 381 -27.60 -18.58 -5.20
C VAL A 381 -28.31 -19.95 -5.20
N ARG A 382 -29.07 -20.25 -6.26
CA ARG A 382 -29.70 -21.56 -6.46
C ARG A 382 -28.67 -22.68 -6.68
N ARG A 383 -27.60 -22.46 -7.47
CA ARG A 383 -26.50 -23.44 -7.66
C ARG A 383 -25.75 -23.75 -6.38
N ALA A 384 -25.64 -22.80 -5.46
CA ALA A 384 -25.06 -23.00 -4.14
C ALA A 384 -25.94 -23.86 -3.19
N GLY A 385 -27.14 -24.28 -3.64
CA GLY A 385 -28.01 -25.19 -2.91
C GLY A 385 -28.89 -24.51 -1.86
N ILE A 386 -29.21 -23.22 -2.05
CA ILE A 386 -30.11 -22.44 -1.20
C ILE A 386 -31.47 -22.41 -1.90
N GLU A 387 -32.45 -23.13 -1.34
CA GLU A 387 -33.79 -23.26 -1.92
C GLU A 387 -34.68 -22.04 -1.67
N THR A 388 -34.41 -21.25 -0.63
CA THR A 388 -35.23 -20.10 -0.23
C THR A 388 -34.53 -18.78 -0.57
N PHE A 389 -34.84 -18.24 -1.75
CA PHE A 389 -34.71 -16.81 -2.03
C PHE A 389 -36.03 -16.16 -1.58
N ARG A 390 -36.01 -15.30 -0.56
CA ARG A 390 -37.20 -14.54 -0.15
C ARG A 390 -36.91 -13.06 -0.25
N GLU A 391 -37.48 -12.43 -1.27
CA GLU A 391 -37.53 -10.99 -1.39
C GLU A 391 -38.48 -10.47 -0.29
N LYS A 392 -37.93 -9.86 0.76
CA LYS A 392 -38.75 -9.20 1.78
C LYS A 392 -39.24 -7.86 1.23
N ALA A 393 -40.35 -7.89 0.49
CA ALA A 393 -41.14 -6.70 0.24
C ALA A 393 -41.74 -6.22 1.58
N HIS A 394 -41.24 -5.11 2.12
CA HIS A 394 -41.98 -4.42 3.16
C HIS A 394 -43.25 -3.82 2.52
N ARG A 395 -44.35 -4.57 2.67
CA ARG A 395 -45.70 -4.30 2.18
C ARG A 395 -46.03 -2.81 2.15
N TRP A 396 -46.53 -2.34 1.00
CA TRP A 396 -47.98 -2.20 0.82
C TRP A 396 -48.39 -2.87 -0.50
N GLY A 397 -49.17 -3.95 -0.38
CA GLY A 397 -50.04 -4.45 -1.44
C GLY A 397 -49.45 -5.47 -2.40
N ALA A 398 -50.00 -6.69 -2.31
CA ALA A 398 -50.08 -7.73 -3.34
C ALA A 398 -48.83 -8.58 -3.62
N GLU A 399 -48.84 -9.73 -2.94
CA GLU A 399 -48.49 -11.07 -3.40
C GLU A 399 -48.03 -11.24 -4.86
N ALA A 400 -46.76 -11.61 -5.02
CA ALA A 400 -46.38 -12.79 -5.79
C ALA A 400 -45.08 -13.35 -5.20
N VAL A 401 -45.20 -14.52 -4.59
CA VAL A 401 -44.13 -15.34 -4.03
C VAL A 401 -43.68 -16.31 -5.12
N LEU A 402 -42.39 -16.33 -5.46
CA LEU A 402 -41.71 -17.44 -6.13
C LEU A 402 -40.27 -17.58 -5.65
#